data_AF-A0A662RL93-F1
#
_entry.id   AF-A0A662RL93-F1
#
_cell.length_a   1.000
_cell.length_b   1.000
_cell.length_c   1.000
_cell.angle_alpha   90.00
_cell.angle_beta   90.00
_cell.angle_gamma   90.00
#
_symmetry.space_group_name_H-M   'P 1'
#
loop_
_entity.id
_entity.type
_entity.pdbx_description
1 polymer ?
#
loop_
_entity_poly.entity_id
_entity_poly.type
_entity_poly.pdbx_seq_one_letter_code
_entity_poly.pdbx_strand_id
1 'polypeptide(L)' 'MLQEEEIEISVVLPAHNEAERIRNAMNQTQKVLAAFASSFEIIIAEDGSTDGTAEIAS' A
#
# COMPACT_ATOMS: atom_id res chain seq x y z
N MET A 1 4.03 -29.58 -1.53
CA MET A 1 2.88 -28.69 -1.26
C MET A 1 3.49 -27.34 -0.95
N LEU A 2 3.29 -26.34 -1.82
CA LEU A 2 3.71 -24.98 -1.49
C LEU A 2 2.76 -24.52 -0.38
N GLN A 3 3.30 -24.14 0.77
CA GLN A 3 2.49 -23.41 1.75
C GLN A 3 2.23 -22.03 1.13
N GLU A 4 0.96 -21.62 1.08
CA GLU A 4 0.65 -20.22 0.84
C GLU A 4 1.25 -19.41 2.00
N GLU A 5 2.02 -18.36 1.70
CA GLU A 5 2.47 -17.44 2.74
C GLU A 5 1.22 -16.76 3.33
N GLU A 6 0.91 -17.12 4.58
CA GLU A 6 -0.14 -16.46 5.34
C GLU A 6 0.22 -14.99 5.52
N ILE A 7 -0.66 -14.07 5.09
CA ILE A 7 -0.44 -12.63 5.27
C ILE A 7 -0.62 -12.28 6.74
N GLU A 8 0.45 -11.88 7.43
CA GLU A 8 0.41 -11.51 8.85
C GLU A 8 -0.23 -10.13 9.06
N ILE A 9 -0.02 -9.19 8.13
CA ILE A 9 -0.52 -7.82 8.22
C ILE A 9 -1.08 -7.34 6.89
N SER A 10 -2.32 -6.84 6.91
CA SER A 10 -2.91 -6.08 5.80
C SER A 10 -3.04 -4.61 6.19
N VAL A 11 -2.41 -3.72 5.42
CA VAL A 11 -2.57 -2.27 5.59
C VAL A 11 -3.43 -1.73 4.46
N VAL A 12 -4.52 -1.03 4.81
CA VAL A 12 -5.37 -0.34 3.84
C VAL A 12 -5.06 1.15 3.87
N LEU A 13 -4.66 1.70 2.72
CA LEU A 13 -4.40 3.13 2.53
C LEU A 13 -5.53 3.73 1.67
N PRO A 14 -6.50 4.43 2.26
CA PRO A 14 -7.46 5.20 1.48
C PRO A 14 -6.75 6.36 0.78
N ALA A 15 -7.05 6.57 -0.50
CA ALA A 15 -6.43 7.60 -1.32
C ALA A 15 -7.48 8.32 -2.18
N HIS A 16 -7.55 9.65 -2.03
CA HIS A 16 -8.33 10.54 -2.87
C HIS A 16 -7.59 11.87 -3.05
N ASN A 17 -7.15 12.17 -4.27
CA ASN A 17 -6.34 13.35 -4.61
C ASN A 17 -5.08 13.52 -3.74
N GLU A 18 -4.28 12.47 -3.64
CA GLU A 18 -3.01 12.40 -2.89
C GLU A 18 -1.79 12.27 -3.81
N ALA A 19 -1.82 12.75 -5.06
CA ALA A 19 -0.74 12.53 -6.04
C ALA A 19 0.66 12.93 -5.51
N GLU A 20 0.72 14.00 -4.71
CA GLU A 20 1.98 14.48 -4.11
C GLU A 20 2.47 13.63 -2.93
N ARG A 21 1.60 12.83 -2.29
CA ARG A 21 1.90 12.14 -1.03
C ARG A 21 1.91 10.61 -1.14
N ILE A 22 1.09 10.05 -2.02
CA ILE A 22 0.80 8.61 -2.05
C ILE A 22 2.06 7.76 -2.21
N ARG A 23 3.00 8.18 -3.08
CA ARG A 23 4.28 7.47 -3.27
C ARG A 23 5.11 7.41 -1.98
N ASN A 24 5.19 8.52 -1.25
CA ASN A 24 5.94 8.55 0.00
C ASN A 24 5.22 7.72 1.08
N ALA A 25 3.89 7.76 1.16
CA ALA A 25 3.11 6.96 2.09
C ALA A 25 3.32 5.45 1.86
N MET A 26 3.28 4.98 0.60
CA MET A 26 3.57 3.59 0.25
C MET A 26 4.99 3.19 0.63
N ASN A 27 5.99 4.00 0.25
CA ASN A 27 7.40 3.70 0.54
C ASN A 27 7.67 3.61 2.04
N GLN A 28 7.10 4.52 2.84
CA GLN A 28 7.27 4.50 4.29
C GLN A 28 6.57 3.30 4.92
N THR A 29 5.34 3.00 4.50
CA THR A 29 4.58 1.83 4.96
C THR A 29 5.36 0.54 4.66
N GLN A 30 5.80 0.34 3.41
CA GLN A 30 6.57 -0.83 3.00
C GLN A 30 7.85 -0.98 3.82
N LYS A 31 8.60 0.13 4.02
CA LYS A 31 9.84 0.11 4.79
C LYS A 31 9.62 -0.32 6.25
N VAL A 32 8.54 0.14 6.88
CA VAL A 32 8.23 -0.20 8.27
C VAL A 32 7.75 -1.65 8.37
N LEU A 33 6.85 -2.08 7.49
CA LEU A 33 6.30 -3.44 7.52
C LEU A 33 7.37 -4.50 7.25
N ALA A 34 8.30 -4.23 6.33
CA ALA A 34 9.43 -5.12 6.05
C ALA A 34 10.36 -5.35 7.26
N ALA A 35 10.32 -4.48 8.26
CA ALA A 35 11.06 -4.65 9.52
C ALA A 35 10.23 -5.28 10.64
N PHE A 36 8.91 -5.46 10.45
CA PHE A 36 7.97 -5.82 11.50
C PHE A 36 7.26 -7.16 11.28
N ALA A 37 6.99 -7.56 10.03
CA ALA A 37 6.28 -8.79 9.70
C ALA A 37 6.98 -9.58 8.59
N SER A 38 6.82 -10.90 8.61
CA SER A 38 7.41 -11.80 7.60
C SER A 38 6.70 -11.70 6.25
N SER A 39 5.41 -11.39 6.28
CA SER A 39 4.53 -11.23 5.13
C SER A 39 3.53 -10.10 5.39
N PHE A 40 3.27 -9.28 4.38
CA PHE A 40 2.29 -8.21 4.48
C PHE A 40 1.77 -7.81 3.10
N GLU A 41 0.61 -7.18 3.09
CA GLU A 41 0.05 -6.53 1.91
C GLU A 41 -0.27 -5.05 2.19
N ILE A 42 -0.20 -4.24 1.14
CA ILE A 42 -0.63 -2.84 1.17
C ILE A 42 -1.72 -2.71 0.11
N ILE A 43 -2.94 -2.43 0.54
CA ILE A 43 -4.11 -2.26 -0.32
C ILE A 43 -4.38 -0.76 -0.44
N ILE A 44 -4.32 -0.22 -1.64
CA ILE A 44 -4.72 1.16 -1.91
C ILE A 44 -6.21 1.18 -2.23
N ALA A 45 -7.00 1.79 -1.35
CA ALA A 45 -8.42 2.03 -1.59
C ALA A 45 -8.57 3.39 -2.27
N GLU A 46 -8.42 3.38 -3.60
CA GLU A 46 -8.60 4.55 -4.47
C GLU A 46 -10.10 4.82 -4.70
N ASP A 47 -10.52 6.08 -4.59
CA ASP A 47 -11.92 6.52 -4.74
C ASP A 47 -12.06 7.71 -5.70
N GLY A 48 -11.77 7.49 -6.99
CA GLY A 48 -12.13 8.44 -8.06
C GLY A 48 -11.29 9.72 -8.07
N SER A 49 -10.01 9.64 -7.74
CA SER A 49 -9.06 10.74 -7.82
C SER A 49 -8.95 11.29 -9.24
N THR A 50 -8.66 12.59 -9.34
CA THR A 50 -8.58 13.31 -10.62
C THR A 50 -7.23 13.97 -10.86
N ASP A 51 -6.28 13.75 -9.95
CA ASP A 51 -4.99 14.42 -9.89
C ASP A 51 -3.80 13.53 -10.27
N GLY A 52 -4.05 12.29 -10.70
CA GLY A 52 -2.99 11.31 -10.99
C GLY A 52 -2.67 10.34 -9.85
N THR A 53 -3.40 10.39 -8.73
CA THR A 53 -3.16 9.50 -7.57
C THR A 53 -3.18 8.02 -7.95
N ALA A 54 -4.17 7.59 -8.74
CA ALA A 54 -4.34 6.19 -9.14
C ALA A 54 -3.13 5.68 -9.95
N GLU A 55 -2.64 6.48 -10.88
CA GLU A 55 -1.49 6.18 -11.73
C GLU A 55 -0.17 6.15 -10.95
N ILE A 56 -0.07 6.93 -9.88
CA ILE A 56 1.11 6.93 -9.00
C ILE A 56 1.08 5.73 -8.05
N ALA A 57 -0.13 5.26 -7.69
CA ALA A 57 -0.37 4.15 -6.76
C ALA A 57 -0.34 2.76 -7.40
N SER A 58 -0.39 2.66 -8.74
CA SER A 58 -0.37 1.40 -9.51
C SER A 58 1.00 0.74 -9.64
#